data_AF-A0A6N6MTW2-F1
#
_entry.id   AF-A0A6N6MTW2-F1
#
_cell.length_a   1.000
_cell.length_b   1.000
_cell.length_c   1.000
_cell.angle_alpha   90.00
_cell.angle_beta   90.00
_cell.angle_gamma   90.00
#
_symmetry.space_group_name_H-M   'P 1'
#
loop_
_entity.id
_entity.type
_entity.pdbx_description
1 polymer ?
#
loop_
_entity_poly.entity_id
_entity_poly.type
_entity_poly.pdbx_seq_one_letter_code
_entity_poly.pdbx_strand_id
1 'polypeptide(L)'
;MALKLTSLGLALGIAASLAAPAFADPAPQTKRGNETLKKYCTGDYLTYCGNLSPDDPAMDACFEKNWQKLSENCRRAIDAYQATPGRKKG
;
A
#
# COMPACT_ATOMS: atom_id res chain seq x y z
N MET A 1 29.60 -61.55 -28.30
CA MET A 1 28.49 -62.15 -27.54
C MET A 1 27.69 -61.03 -26.91
N ALA A 2 26.40 -60.97 -27.23
CA ALA A 2 25.46 -59.98 -26.77
C ALA A 2 25.06 -60.22 -25.30
N LEU A 3 24.79 -59.15 -24.54
CA LEU A 3 23.78 -59.22 -23.47
C LEU A 3 23.09 -57.86 -23.22
N LYS A 4 22.02 -57.68 -24.01
CA LYS A 4 20.69 -57.15 -23.64
C LYS A 4 20.58 -55.79 -22.93
N LEU A 5 20.22 -54.78 -23.74
CA LEU A 5 19.38 -53.66 -23.33
C LEU A 5 17.96 -54.13 -22.99
N THR A 6 17.28 -53.32 -22.17
CA THR A 6 15.85 -53.27 -21.81
C THR A 6 15.39 -54.10 -20.61
N SER A 7 15.09 -53.41 -19.50
CA SER A 7 13.69 -53.24 -19.03
C SER A 7 13.61 -52.34 -17.79
N LEU A 8 12.84 -51.25 -17.94
CA LEU A 8 12.02 -50.54 -16.96
C LEU A 8 12.51 -50.43 -15.50
N GLY A 9 12.99 -49.25 -15.15
CA GLY A 9 13.09 -48.75 -13.78
C GLY A 9 12.63 -47.30 -13.71
N LEU A 10 11.33 -47.07 -13.93
CA LEU A 10 10.65 -45.81 -13.70
C LEU A 10 10.45 -45.62 -12.18
N ALA A 11 11.17 -44.70 -11.55
CA ALA A 11 10.80 -44.02 -10.29
C ALA A 11 11.79 -42.86 -10.10
N LEU A 12 11.57 -41.70 -10.72
CA LEU A 12 10.75 -40.60 -10.21
C LEU A 12 11.05 -40.28 -8.73
N GLY A 13 11.73 -39.16 -8.48
CA GLY A 13 11.81 -38.62 -7.12
C GLY A 13 12.95 -37.67 -6.78
N ILE A 14 13.41 -36.80 -7.68
CA ILE A 14 14.15 -35.60 -7.27
C ILE A 14 13.29 -34.38 -7.61
N ALA A 15 12.27 -34.15 -6.78
CA ALA A 15 11.53 -32.90 -6.77
C ALA A 15 12.27 -31.91 -5.86
N ALA A 16 13.41 -31.41 -6.31
CA ALA A 16 14.04 -30.23 -5.75
C ALA A 16 13.40 -28.98 -6.40
N SER A 17 12.14 -28.73 -6.06
CA SER A 17 11.43 -27.52 -6.49
C SER A 17 11.65 -26.44 -5.45
N LEU A 18 12.64 -25.61 -5.73
CA LEU A 18 12.95 -24.30 -5.16
C LEU A 18 11.72 -23.65 -4.50
N ALA A 19 11.76 -23.49 -3.17
CA ALA A 19 10.85 -22.60 -2.47
C ALA A 19 11.15 -21.17 -2.95
N ALA A 20 10.34 -20.68 -3.89
CA ALA A 20 10.35 -19.28 -4.25
C ALA A 20 10.01 -18.47 -2.98
N PRO A 21 10.80 -17.45 -2.60
CA PRO A 21 10.33 -16.51 -1.61
C PRO A 21 9.06 -15.90 -2.19
N ALA A 22 7.94 -16.11 -1.51
CA ALA A 22 6.75 -15.31 -1.74
C ALA A 22 7.18 -13.88 -1.45
N PHE A 23 7.49 -13.12 -2.50
CA PHE A 23 7.60 -11.69 -2.43
C PHE A 23 6.22 -11.21 -1.98
N ALA A 24 6.08 -11.00 -0.67
CA ALA A 24 4.99 -10.21 -0.14
C ALA A 24 5.15 -8.84 -0.81
N ASP A 25 4.35 -8.60 -1.85
CA ASP A 25 4.22 -7.28 -2.46
C ASP A 25 3.98 -6.31 -1.31
N PRO A 26 4.80 -5.27 -1.11
CA PRO A 26 4.52 -4.28 -0.09
C PRO A 26 3.15 -3.72 -0.43
N ALA A 27 2.14 -4.05 0.41
CA ALA A 27 0.78 -3.57 0.26
C ALA A 27 0.86 -2.08 -0.09
N PRO A 28 0.15 -1.61 -1.13
CA PRO A 28 0.31 -0.27 -1.64
C PRO A 28 0.21 0.68 -0.47
N GLN A 29 1.35 1.27 -0.11
CA GLN A 29 1.42 2.21 1.00
C GLN A 29 0.65 3.42 0.51
N THR A 30 -0.64 3.45 0.86
CA THR A 30 -1.50 4.59 0.57
C THR A 30 -0.79 5.76 1.22
N LYS A 31 -0.36 6.73 0.40
CA LYS A 31 0.45 7.84 0.89
C LYS A 31 -0.27 8.61 2.02
N ARG A 32 -1.60 8.48 2.09
CA ARG A 32 -2.49 9.06 3.12
C ARG A 32 -2.48 8.33 4.47
N GLY A 33 -1.91 7.13 4.53
CA GLY A 33 -1.47 6.47 5.75
C GLY A 33 -0.29 7.18 6.44
N ASN A 34 0.22 8.27 5.86
CA ASN A 34 1.24 9.15 6.43
C ASN A 34 0.94 9.48 7.90
N GLU A 35 1.93 9.17 8.75
CA GLU A 35 1.86 9.35 10.20
C GLU A 35 1.67 10.81 10.62
N THR A 36 2.14 11.76 9.81
CA THR A 36 1.98 13.20 10.05
C THR A 36 0.51 13.63 9.93
N LEU A 37 -0.20 13.23 8.87
CA LEU A 37 -1.61 13.47 8.65
C LEU A 37 -2.43 12.80 9.76
N LYS A 38 -2.13 11.54 10.09
CA LYS A 38 -2.79 10.89 11.23
C LYS A 38 -2.58 11.68 12.53
N LYS A 39 -1.36 12.14 12.80
CA LYS A 39 -1.06 12.88 14.02
C LYS A 39 -1.78 14.24 14.11
N TYR A 40 -1.81 14.99 13.01
CA TYR A 40 -2.30 16.37 13.03
C TYR A 40 -3.75 16.52 12.56
N CYS A 41 -4.26 15.61 11.74
CA CYS A 41 -5.60 15.71 11.15
C CYS A 41 -6.64 14.75 11.74
N THR A 42 -6.31 13.83 12.65
CA THR A 42 -7.31 12.86 13.15
C THR A 42 -8.55 13.53 13.77
N GLY A 43 -8.37 14.59 14.57
CA GLY A 43 -9.51 15.30 15.17
C GLY A 43 -10.37 16.02 14.15
N ASP A 44 -9.75 16.73 13.20
CA ASP A 44 -10.44 17.41 12.11
C ASP A 44 -11.14 16.41 11.16
N TYR A 45 -10.47 15.30 10.87
CA TYR A 45 -11.02 14.20 10.09
C TYR A 45 -12.27 13.64 10.74
N LEU A 46 -12.21 13.22 12.01
CA LEU A 46 -13.38 12.65 12.70
C LEU A 46 -14.56 13.63 12.77
N THR A 47 -14.27 14.93 12.83
CA THR A 47 -15.29 15.99 12.92
C THR A 47 -15.95 16.29 11.57
N TYR A 48 -15.17 16.38 10.49
CA TYR A 48 -15.65 16.89 9.20
C TYR A 48 -15.73 15.83 8.09
N CYS A 49 -14.88 14.80 8.17
CA CYS A 49 -14.63 13.84 7.10
C CYS A 49 -14.72 12.36 7.54
N GLY A 50 -15.15 12.07 8.79
CA GLY A 50 -15.07 10.75 9.40
C GLY A 50 -15.93 9.66 8.74
N ASN A 51 -16.78 10.04 7.79
CA ASN A 51 -17.58 9.12 6.98
C ASN A 51 -16.82 8.56 5.77
N LEU A 52 -15.62 9.08 5.48
CA LEU A 52 -14.77 8.62 4.39
C LEU A 52 -13.66 7.74 4.95
N SER A 53 -13.23 6.72 4.20
CA SER A 53 -12.01 6.01 4.58
C SER A 53 -10.81 6.95 4.52
N PRO A 54 -9.81 6.85 5.42
CA PRO A 54 -8.58 7.65 5.34
C PRO A 54 -7.85 7.51 3.99
N ASP A 55 -8.06 6.40 3.28
CA ASP A 55 -7.48 6.11 1.97
C ASP A 55 -8.41 6.47 0.80
N ASP A 56 -9.61 6.98 1.09
CA ASP A 56 -10.59 7.36 0.09
C ASP A 56 -10.11 8.59 -0.71
N PRO A 57 -10.15 8.57 -2.05
CA PRO A 57 -9.78 9.73 -2.86
C PRO A 57 -10.66 10.96 -2.59
N ALA A 58 -11.90 10.78 -2.11
CA ALA A 58 -12.79 11.88 -1.73
C ALA A 58 -12.33 12.64 -0.47
N MET A 59 -11.34 12.12 0.27
CA MET A 59 -10.78 12.81 1.44
C MET A 59 -10.13 14.15 1.08
N ASP A 60 -9.54 14.29 -0.11
CA ASP A 60 -8.98 15.56 -0.55
C ASP A 60 -10.06 16.62 -0.71
N ALA A 61 -11.14 16.27 -1.40
CA ALA A 61 -12.28 17.15 -1.59
C ALA A 61 -12.94 17.50 -0.24
N CYS A 62 -12.99 16.57 0.72
CA CYS A 62 -13.53 16.84 2.04
C CYS A 62 -12.69 17.87 2.81
N PHE A 63 -11.37 17.73 2.81
CA PHE A 63 -10.49 18.72 3.45
C PHE A 63 -10.55 20.07 2.75
N GLU A 64 -10.58 20.11 1.41
CA GLU A 64 -10.69 21.37 0.66
C GLU A 64 -11.99 22.11 1.00
N LYS A 65 -13.11 21.39 1.02
CA LYS A 65 -14.43 21.95 1.39
C LYS A 65 -14.46 22.51 2.81
N ASN A 66 -13.72 21.88 3.72
CA ASN A 66 -13.68 22.27 5.13
C ASN A 66 -12.41 23.06 5.50
N TRP A 67 -11.62 23.52 4.53
CA TRP A 67 -10.25 24.01 4.75
C TRP A 67 -10.14 25.09 5.83
N GLN A 68 -11.09 26.04 5.84
CA GLN A 68 -11.13 27.12 6.83
C GLN A 68 -11.53 26.66 8.24
N LYS A 69 -12.17 25.50 8.36
CA LYS A 69 -12.60 24.90 9.62
C LYS A 69 -11.55 23.96 10.21
N LEU A 70 -10.62 23.48 9.38
CA LEU A 70 -9.53 22.61 9.84
C LEU A 70 -8.58 23.39 10.75
N SER A 71 -8.03 22.70 11.74
CA SER A 71 -6.94 23.22 12.55
C SER A 71 -5.75 23.64 11.68
N GLU A 72 -5.03 24.68 12.12
CA GLU A 72 -3.84 25.15 11.40
C GLU A 72 -2.79 24.04 11.22
N ASN A 73 -2.63 23.20 12.24
CA ASN A 73 -1.71 22.07 12.19
C ASN A 73 -2.09 21.06 11.11
N CYS A 74 -3.37 20.74 10.96
CA CYS A 74 -3.83 19.84 9.91
C CYS A 74 -3.63 20.44 8.52
N ARG A 75 -3.97 21.73 8.33
CA ARG A 75 -3.74 22.41 7.03
C ARG A 75 -2.27 22.37 6.63
N ARG A 76 -1.35 22.71 7.55
CA ARG A 76 0.09 22.64 7.31
C ARG A 76 0.56 21.23 6.96
N ALA A 77 0.04 20.21 7.64
CA ALA A 77 0.35 18.82 7.34
C ALA A 77 -0.13 18.41 5.93
N ILE A 78 -1.32 18.85 5.53
CA ILE A 78 -1.84 18.65 4.19
C ILE A 78 -0.95 19.35 3.16
N ASP A 79 -0.61 20.63 3.36
CA ASP A 79 0.26 21.38 2.44
C ASP A 79 1.62 20.69 2.26
N ALA A 80 2.26 20.28 3.36
CA ALA A 80 3.52 19.54 3.32
C ALA A 80 3.40 18.19 2.58
N TYR A 81 2.27 17.52 2.78
CA TYR A 81 1.95 16.27 2.09
C TYR A 81 1.76 16.49 0.58
N GLN A 82 1.07 17.55 0.17
CA GLN A 82 0.87 17.89 -1.24
C GLN A 82 2.14 18.38 -1.92
N ALA A 83 3.03 19.06 -1.20
CA ALA A 83 4.31 19.58 -1.69
C ALA A 83 5.35 18.48 -1.93
N THR A 84 5.17 17.28 -1.36
CA THR A 84 6.09 16.16 -1.57
C THR A 84 6.00 15.66 -3.03
N PRO A 85 7.12 15.55 -3.77
CA PRO A 85 7.15 15.27 -5.22
C PRO A 85 6.60 13.90 -5.64
N GLY A 86 6.12 13.06 -4.71
CA GLY A 86 5.44 11.79 -5.00
C GLY A 86 3.96 11.91 -5.41
N ARG A 87 3.42 13.13 -5.52
CA ARG A 87 2.04 13.40 -5.96
C ARG A 87 1.86 13.53 -7.48
N LYS A 88 2.95 13.47 -8.27
CA LYS A 88 2.86 13.29 -9.74
C LYS A 88 2.46 11.85 -10.02
N LYS A 89 1.14 11.63 -10.04
CA LYS A 89 0.40 10.82 -11.02
C LYS A 89 1.29 9.87 -11.85
N GLY A 90 1.34 8.60 -11.44
CA GLY A 90 1.40 7.50 -12.41
C GLY A 90 0.03 7.32 -13.02
#